data_AF-A0A1U8KEH9-F1
#
_entry.id   AF-A0A1U8KEH9-F1
#
_cell.length_a   1.000
_cell.length_b   1.000
_cell.length_c   1.000
_cell.angle_alpha   90.00
_cell.angle_beta   90.00
_cell.angle_gamma   90.00
#
_symmetry.space_group_name_H-M   'P 1'
#
loop_
_entity.id
_entity.type
_entity.pdbx_description
1 polymer ?
#
loop_
_entity_poly.entity_id
_entity_poly.type
_entity_poly.pdbx_seq_one_letter_code
_entity_poly.pdbx_strand_id
1 'polypeptide(L)'
;MIKKASEKDKFEVVGFSRMASATGGKEGEEVGNIFKLSETTVLKIQKGDITLWFLNGSSDAIVNPANERMLGGGGADGAIHRAAGPELVEACYKVPEVEPDVRCPTGEARITPGFKLPASHVIHTVGPIYDSDKDPKASLTSAHKNCLSVAKENNIEYIAFTAISCGVYGSCNNCYIYCQELCRWH
;
A
#
# COMPACT_ATOMS: atom_id res chain seq x y z
N MET A 1 25.37 -17.93 -14.17
CA MET A 1 24.07 -18.24 -14.82
C MET A 1 22.96 -17.61 -13.99
N ILE A 2 22.43 -16.48 -14.43
CA ILE A 2 21.42 -15.70 -13.70
C ILE A 2 20.06 -16.40 -13.89
N LYS A 3 19.52 -16.99 -12.83
CA LYS A 3 18.18 -17.60 -12.85
C LYS A 3 17.12 -16.50 -12.79
N LYS A 4 16.18 -16.54 -13.74
CA LYS A 4 14.94 -15.75 -13.77
C LYS A 4 14.24 -15.80 -12.42
N ALA A 5 13.81 -14.65 -11.91
CA ALA A 5 12.83 -14.55 -10.84
C ALA A 5 11.55 -15.29 -11.29
N SER A 6 11.09 -16.24 -10.46
CA SER A 6 9.97 -17.13 -10.76
C SER A 6 8.61 -16.48 -10.50
N GLU A 7 7.61 -16.84 -11.32
CA GLU A 7 6.21 -16.39 -11.44
C GLU A 7 5.29 -16.43 -10.19
N LYS A 8 5.77 -16.22 -8.96
CA LYS A 8 4.94 -16.39 -7.74
C LYS A 8 4.58 -15.14 -6.94
N ASP A 9 5.07 -13.96 -7.30
CA ASP A 9 4.72 -12.72 -6.56
C ASP A 9 3.63 -11.96 -7.30
N LYS A 10 2.40 -12.45 -7.18
CA LYS A 10 1.19 -11.78 -7.67
C LYS A 10 0.60 -10.97 -6.51
N PHE A 11 0.88 -9.68 -6.46
CA PHE A 11 0.36 -8.80 -5.41
C PHE A 11 -1.10 -8.45 -5.70
N GLU A 12 -1.94 -8.55 -4.67
CA GLU A 12 -3.30 -8.02 -4.68
C GLU A 12 -3.22 -6.50 -4.48
N VAL A 13 -3.68 -5.78 -5.49
CA VAL A 13 -3.85 -4.33 -5.52
C VAL A 13 -5.25 -4.05 -5.02
N VAL A 14 -5.35 -3.35 -3.90
CA VAL A 14 -6.60 -2.72 -3.47
C VAL A 14 -6.53 -1.25 -3.86
N GLY A 15 -7.23 -0.90 -4.94
CA GLY A 15 -7.30 0.47 -5.46
C GLY A 15 -8.54 1.19 -4.93
N PHE A 16 -8.38 2.43 -4.48
CA PHE A 16 -9.49 3.36 -4.21
C PHE A 16 -9.60 4.37 -5.34
N SER A 17 -10.82 4.68 -5.80
CA SER A 17 -11.05 5.76 -6.76
C SER A 17 -12.27 6.59 -6.43
N ARG A 18 -12.16 7.92 -6.66
CA ARG A 18 -13.29 8.84 -6.71
C ARG A 18 -13.90 8.82 -8.11
N MET A 19 -15.19 8.47 -8.22
CA MET A 19 -15.92 8.51 -9.49
C MET A 19 -16.11 9.97 -9.93
N ALA A 20 -15.65 10.32 -11.13
CA ALA A 20 -16.10 11.53 -11.80
C ALA A 20 -17.59 11.34 -12.17
N SER A 21 -18.39 12.39 -11.92
CA SER A 21 -19.82 12.43 -12.17
C SER A 21 -20.16 11.97 -13.59
N ALA A 22 -20.84 10.83 -13.71
CA ALA A 22 -21.58 10.45 -14.91
C ALA A 22 -22.96 9.96 -14.48
N THR A 23 -23.96 10.60 -15.05
CA THR A 23 -25.39 10.43 -14.83
C THR A 23 -25.88 9.01 -15.11
N GLY A 24 -26.68 8.47 -14.19
CA GLY A 24 -27.77 7.52 -14.48
C GLY A 24 -27.37 6.06 -14.72
N GLY A 25 -27.48 5.23 -13.68
CA GLY A 25 -27.43 3.77 -13.77
C GLY A 25 -28.02 3.14 -12.51
N LYS A 26 -28.84 2.10 -12.69
CA LYS A 26 -29.71 1.48 -11.66
C LYS A 26 -28.93 0.73 -10.58
N GLU A 27 -29.57 0.59 -9.41
CA GLU A 27 -29.15 -0.23 -8.28
C GLU A 27 -28.96 -1.71 -8.66
N GLY A 28 -27.88 -2.31 -8.17
CA GLY A 28 -27.67 -3.76 -8.10
C GLY A 28 -26.94 -4.37 -9.30
N GLU A 29 -25.60 -4.29 -9.33
CA GLU A 29 -24.80 -5.18 -10.17
C GLU A 29 -23.43 -5.45 -9.51
N GLU A 30 -23.27 -6.68 -9.01
CA GLU A 30 -22.01 -7.19 -8.46
C GLU A 30 -21.06 -7.51 -9.64
N VAL A 31 -20.28 -6.53 -10.08
CA VAL A 31 -19.23 -6.74 -11.10
C VAL A 31 -17.96 -7.27 -10.44
N GLY A 32 -18.09 -8.43 -9.78
CA GLY A 32 -17.09 -9.41 -9.33
C GLY A 32 -15.89 -9.00 -8.46
N ASN A 33 -15.39 -7.77 -8.53
CA ASN A 33 -14.15 -7.30 -7.88
C ASN A 33 -14.18 -5.80 -7.53
N ILE A 34 -15.32 -5.12 -7.74
CA ILE A 34 -15.52 -3.71 -7.40
C ILE A 34 -16.63 -3.64 -6.36
N PHE A 35 -16.35 -3.03 -5.22
CA PHE A 35 -17.29 -2.84 -4.12
C PHE A 35 -17.53 -1.35 -3.94
N LYS A 36 -18.77 -0.90 -4.08
CA LYS A 36 -19.15 0.49 -3.78
C LYS A 36 -19.12 0.66 -2.27
N LEU A 37 -18.31 1.59 -1.79
CA LEU A 37 -18.18 1.89 -0.37
C LEU A 37 -18.97 3.14 0.04
N SER A 38 -19.06 4.12 -0.87
CA SER A 38 -19.90 5.31 -0.76
C SER A 38 -20.31 5.80 -2.15
N GLU A 39 -21.07 6.90 -2.24
CA GLU A 39 -21.39 7.54 -3.52
C GLU A 39 -20.14 7.97 -4.31
N THR A 40 -19.03 8.21 -3.61
CA THR A 40 -17.80 8.73 -4.22
C THR A 40 -16.63 7.79 -4.06
N THR A 41 -16.78 6.61 -3.47
CA THR A 41 -15.66 5.73 -3.15
C THR A 41 -15.98 4.30 -3.56
N VAL A 42 -15.04 3.68 -4.27
CA VAL A 42 -15.08 2.26 -4.60
C VAL A 42 -13.81 1.57 -4.14
N LEU A 43 -13.95 0.32 -3.72
CA LEU A 43 -12.86 -0.62 -3.49
C LEU A 43 -12.73 -1.48 -4.73
N LYS A 44 -11.54 -1.55 -5.32
CA LYS A 44 -11.27 -2.50 -6.40
C LYS A 44 -10.21 -3.49 -5.95
N ILE A 45 -10.53 -4.78 -6.03
CA ILE A 45 -9.55 -5.86 -5.85
C ILE A 45 -9.02 -6.26 -7.22
N GLN A 46 -7.72 -6.09 -7.44
CA GLN A 46 -7.11 -6.39 -8.73
C GLN A 46 -5.77 -7.09 -8.54
N LYS A 47 -5.47 -8.05 -9.40
CA LYS A 47 -4.16 -8.67 -9.47
C LYS A 47 -3.24 -7.88 -10.38
N GLY A 48 -2.01 -7.59 -9.96
CA GLY A 48 -1.07 -6.86 -10.80
C GLY A 48 0.33 -6.70 -10.21
N ASP A 49 1.17 -5.97 -10.94
CA ASP A 49 2.44 -5.45 -10.46
C ASP A 49 2.22 -4.01 -9.98
N ILE A 50 2.35 -3.80 -8.67
CA ILE A 50 2.09 -2.49 -8.06
C ILE A 50 3.06 -1.41 -8.56
N THR A 51 4.25 -1.79 -9.03
CA THR A 51 5.24 -0.83 -9.55
C THR A 51 4.82 -0.19 -10.88
N LEU A 52 3.82 -0.77 -11.54
CA LEU A 52 3.24 -0.26 -12.79
C LEU A 52 1.88 0.40 -12.58
N TRP A 53 1.38 0.47 -11.34
CA TRP A 53 0.05 0.97 -11.05
C TRP A 53 -0.01 2.50 -11.09
N PHE A 54 -1.03 3.03 -11.75
CA PHE A 54 -1.43 4.43 -11.74
C PHE A 54 -2.88 4.53 -12.24
N LEU A 55 -3.55 5.64 -11.95
CA LEU A 55 -4.80 6.04 -12.57
C LEU A 55 -4.65 7.36 -13.33
N ASN A 56 -4.14 8.42 -12.69
CA ASN A 56 -3.90 9.70 -13.37
C ASN A 56 -2.44 10.17 -13.33
N GLY A 57 -1.59 9.50 -12.56
CA GLY A 57 -0.16 9.78 -12.42
C GLY A 57 0.20 10.97 -11.53
N SER A 58 -0.76 11.81 -11.12
CA SER A 58 -0.53 13.06 -10.38
C SER A 58 -1.07 13.09 -8.95
N SER A 59 -2.12 12.32 -8.66
CA SER A 59 -2.72 12.19 -7.32
C SER A 59 -2.81 10.72 -6.89
N ASP A 60 -1.84 9.93 -7.34
CA ASP A 60 -1.72 8.49 -7.14
C ASP A 60 -0.67 8.16 -6.09
N ALA A 61 -0.97 7.25 -5.16
CA ALA A 61 0.01 6.66 -4.26
C ALA A 61 -0.05 5.13 -4.28
N ILE A 62 1.12 4.50 -4.23
CA ILE A 62 1.23 3.07 -3.89
C ILE A 62 1.71 2.92 -2.45
N VAL A 63 1.24 1.90 -1.75
CA VAL A 63 1.66 1.60 -0.39
C VAL A 63 2.77 0.55 -0.41
N ASN A 64 3.93 0.92 0.11
CA ASN A 64 5.09 0.06 0.26
C ASN A 64 5.08 -0.61 1.66
N PRO A 65 5.10 -1.95 1.76
CA PRO A 65 5.24 -2.67 3.01
C PRO A 65 6.72 -2.68 3.44
N ALA A 66 7.13 -1.60 4.12
CA ALA A 66 8.50 -1.35 4.53
C ALA A 66 8.85 -2.03 5.86
N ASN A 67 10.15 -1.99 6.20
CA ASN A 67 10.65 -2.20 7.56
C ASN A 67 10.87 -0.85 8.27
N GLU A 68 11.13 -0.88 9.57
CA GLU A 68 11.26 0.32 10.42
C GLU A 68 12.33 1.30 9.98
N ARG A 69 13.37 0.80 9.28
CA ARG A 69 14.46 1.63 8.75
C ARG A 69 14.03 2.40 7.50
N MET A 70 13.05 1.91 6.74
CA MET A 70 12.62 2.43 5.42
C MET A 70 13.71 2.47 4.34
N LEU A 71 14.80 1.72 4.47
CA LEU A 71 15.95 1.78 3.55
C LEU A 71 15.94 0.67 2.48
N GLY A 72 14.75 0.21 2.10
CA GLY A 72 14.55 -0.93 1.22
C GLY A 72 14.78 -2.29 1.90
N GLY A 73 14.64 -3.34 1.10
CA GLY A 73 14.54 -4.71 1.58
C GLY A 73 14.26 -5.71 0.46
N GLY A 74 13.57 -6.81 0.81
CA GLY A 74 13.15 -7.86 -0.12
C GLY A 74 11.69 -7.71 -0.59
N GLY A 75 11.18 -8.71 -1.33
CA GLY A 75 9.77 -8.76 -1.72
C GLY A 75 9.27 -7.52 -2.48
N ALA A 76 8.06 -7.06 -2.13
CA ALA A 76 7.46 -5.87 -2.72
C ALA A 76 8.28 -4.59 -2.48
N ASP A 77 8.82 -4.41 -1.28
CA ASP A 77 9.65 -3.26 -0.93
C ASP A 77 10.89 -3.17 -1.82
N GLY A 78 11.61 -4.29 -1.97
CA GLY A 78 12.73 -4.36 -2.91
C GLY A 78 12.32 -4.10 -4.37
N ALA A 79 11.13 -4.57 -4.80
CA ALA A 79 10.62 -4.31 -6.15
C ALA A 79 10.31 -2.83 -6.38
N ILE A 80 9.65 -2.19 -5.42
CA ILE A 80 9.31 -0.76 -5.43
C ILE A 80 10.59 0.09 -5.46
N HIS A 81 11.58 -0.19 -4.61
CA HIS A 81 12.87 0.52 -4.62
C HIS A 81 13.61 0.38 -5.95
N ARG A 82 13.63 -0.82 -6.55
CA ARG A 82 14.26 -1.02 -7.87
C ARG A 82 13.54 -0.25 -8.98
N ALA A 83 12.21 -0.22 -8.95
CA ALA A 83 11.40 0.45 -9.98
C ALA A 83 11.43 1.98 -9.84
N ALA A 84 11.39 2.51 -8.62
CA ALA A 84 11.45 3.95 -8.35
C ALA A 84 12.84 4.55 -8.63
N GLY A 85 13.90 3.74 -8.50
CA GLY A 85 15.29 4.16 -8.67
C GLY A 85 15.97 4.58 -7.36
N PRO A 86 17.29 4.86 -7.41
CA PRO A 86 18.08 5.22 -6.22
C PRO A 86 17.56 6.45 -5.48
N GLU A 87 16.86 7.35 -6.17
CA GLU A 87 16.29 8.55 -5.59
C GLU A 87 15.28 8.25 -4.47
N LEU A 88 14.62 7.08 -4.50
CA LEU A 88 13.69 6.68 -3.44
C LEU A 88 14.40 6.47 -2.11
N VAL A 89 15.51 5.72 -2.09
CA VAL A 89 16.24 5.48 -0.82
C VAL A 89 16.88 6.77 -0.31
N GLU A 90 17.34 7.65 -1.19
CA GLU A 90 17.83 8.99 -0.82
C GLU A 90 16.74 9.84 -0.15
N ALA A 91 15.49 9.75 -0.61
CA ALA A 91 14.36 10.40 0.04
C ALA A 91 14.02 9.75 1.38
N CYS A 92 14.07 8.42 1.48
CA CYS A 92 13.90 7.72 2.75
C CYS A 92 14.95 8.14 3.79
N TYR A 93 16.21 8.33 3.39
CA TYR A 93 17.25 8.85 4.31
C TYR A 93 16.94 10.24 4.87
N LYS A 94 16.19 11.09 4.14
CA LYS A 94 15.78 12.42 4.58
C LYS A 94 14.59 12.39 5.55
N VAL A 95 13.89 11.27 5.68
CA VAL A 95 12.87 11.10 6.71
C VAL A 95 13.57 11.04 8.08
N PRO A 96 13.19 11.89 9.05
CA PRO A 96 13.79 11.89 10.37
C PRO A 96 13.64 10.55 11.08
N GLU A 97 14.69 10.16 11.79
CA GLU A 97 14.61 9.07 12.75
C GLU A 97 13.84 9.52 13.99
N VAL A 98 12.89 8.69 14.43
CA VAL A 98 12.13 8.91 15.68
C VAL A 98 12.76 8.19 16.85
N GLU A 99 13.51 7.13 16.57
CA GLU A 99 14.39 6.38 17.47
C GLU A 99 15.63 5.93 16.66
N PRO A 100 16.74 5.53 17.31
CA PRO A 100 17.93 5.09 16.59
C PRO A 100 17.61 4.01 15.54
N ASP A 101 17.98 4.26 14.27
CA ASP A 101 17.71 3.38 13.12
C ASP A 101 16.21 3.21 12.75
N VAL A 102 15.28 3.94 13.38
CA VAL A 102 13.83 3.84 13.13
C VAL A 102 13.29 5.13 12.54
N ARG A 103 12.79 5.08 11.30
CA ARG A 103 12.13 6.20 10.59
C ARG A 103 10.61 6.07 10.60
N CYS A 104 10.12 4.84 10.55
CA CYS A 104 8.70 4.52 10.59
C CYS A 104 8.46 3.37 11.58
N PRO A 105 7.97 3.64 12.80
CA PRO A 105 7.57 2.60 13.72
C PRO A 105 6.51 1.66 13.15
N THR A 106 6.44 0.44 13.69
CA THR A 106 5.34 -0.50 13.42
C THR A 106 3.98 0.15 13.65
N GLY A 107 3.08 0.02 12.67
CA GLY A 107 1.74 0.62 12.68
C GLY A 107 1.69 2.05 12.13
N GLU A 108 2.81 2.68 11.80
CA GLU A 108 2.85 4.04 11.26
C GLU A 108 3.04 4.09 9.73
N ALA A 109 2.95 5.28 9.15
CA ALA A 109 3.19 5.54 7.74
C ALA A 109 4.02 6.83 7.51
N ARG A 110 4.76 6.88 6.39
CA ARG A 110 5.54 8.02 5.90
C ARG A 110 5.36 8.13 4.38
N ILE A 111 5.53 9.31 3.80
CA ILE A 111 5.35 9.53 2.35
C ILE A 111 6.63 10.06 1.70
N THR A 112 6.88 9.62 0.47
CA THR A 112 7.93 10.13 -0.41
C THR A 112 7.39 10.28 -1.84
N PRO A 113 8.08 11.03 -2.74
CA PRO A 113 7.76 11.03 -4.16
C PRO A 113 7.92 9.63 -4.80
N GLY A 114 7.23 9.38 -5.90
CA GLY A 114 7.27 8.12 -6.65
C GLY A 114 8.48 7.97 -7.59
N PHE A 115 9.18 9.06 -7.89
CA PHE A 115 10.35 9.09 -8.79
C PHE A 115 10.06 8.49 -10.17
N LYS A 116 10.64 7.32 -10.50
CA LYS A 116 10.43 6.64 -11.79
C LYS A 116 9.16 5.80 -11.84
N LEU A 117 8.42 5.68 -10.73
CA LEU A 117 7.13 5.00 -10.70
C LEU A 117 6.08 5.82 -11.47
N PRO A 118 5.09 5.16 -12.09
CA PRO A 118 3.93 5.84 -12.66
C PRO A 118 3.08 6.57 -11.62
N ALA A 119 2.97 6.02 -10.40
CA ALA A 119 2.31 6.68 -9.29
C ALA A 119 3.16 7.85 -8.75
N SER A 120 2.50 8.97 -8.46
CA SER A 120 3.17 10.19 -8.00
C SER A 120 3.88 10.05 -6.65
N HIS A 121 3.42 9.15 -5.78
CA HIS A 121 3.91 9.01 -4.41
C HIS A 121 4.05 7.54 -3.98
N VAL A 122 4.94 7.31 -3.01
CA VAL A 122 5.03 6.06 -2.24
C VAL A 122 4.71 6.36 -0.79
N ILE A 123 3.72 5.67 -0.24
CA ILE A 123 3.43 5.66 1.19
C ILE A 123 4.10 4.41 1.79
N HIS A 124 5.12 4.62 2.61
CA HIS A 124 5.83 3.55 3.31
C HIS A 124 5.14 3.29 4.64
N THR A 125 4.81 2.03 4.92
CA THR A 125 4.21 1.65 6.20
C THR A 125 4.82 0.35 6.70
N VAL A 126 4.88 0.21 8.02
CA VAL A 126 5.43 -0.97 8.67
C VAL A 126 4.29 -1.74 9.31
N GLY A 127 4.00 -2.93 8.78
CA GLY A 127 3.07 -3.86 9.41
C GLY A 127 3.72 -4.63 10.55
N PRO A 128 2.92 -5.31 11.40
CA PRO A 128 3.44 -6.11 12.49
C PRO A 128 4.23 -7.32 11.98
N ILE A 129 5.17 -7.76 12.81
CA ILE A 129 5.70 -9.12 12.75
C ILE A 129 4.84 -9.96 13.69
N TYR A 130 4.02 -10.87 13.14
CA TYR A 130 2.95 -11.55 13.89
C TYR A 130 3.43 -12.28 15.14
N ASP A 131 4.61 -12.89 15.10
CA ASP A 131 5.13 -13.69 16.21
C ASP A 131 5.71 -12.85 17.37
N SER A 132 5.98 -11.56 17.14
CA SER A 132 6.65 -10.68 18.12
C SER A 132 5.83 -9.44 18.52
N ASP A 133 4.80 -9.09 17.76
CA ASP A 133 3.90 -8.00 18.13
C ASP A 133 2.89 -8.45 19.20
N LYS A 134 2.68 -7.61 20.22
CA LYS A 134 1.76 -7.89 21.34
C LYS A 134 0.29 -7.87 20.89
N ASP A 135 -0.04 -7.07 19.88
CA ASP A 135 -1.35 -7.00 19.26
C ASP A 135 -1.20 -6.75 17.74
N PRO A 136 -0.86 -7.79 16.96
CA PRO A 136 -0.67 -7.67 15.52
C PRO A 136 -1.90 -7.12 14.81
N LYS A 137 -3.11 -7.39 15.34
CA LYS A 137 -4.34 -6.88 14.74
C LYS A 137 -4.41 -5.36 14.89
N ALA A 138 -4.18 -4.82 16.09
CA ALA A 138 -4.19 -3.38 16.31
C ALA A 138 -3.09 -2.66 15.50
N SER A 139 -1.89 -3.24 15.42
CA SER A 139 -0.79 -2.68 14.62
C SER A 139 -1.12 -2.68 13.13
N LEU A 140 -1.68 -3.77 12.59
CA LEU A 140 -2.09 -3.84 11.19
C LEU A 140 -3.22 -2.86 10.87
N THR A 141 -4.22 -2.74 11.75
CA THR A 141 -5.29 -1.74 11.62
C THR A 141 -4.71 -0.32 11.64
N SER A 142 -3.72 -0.05 12.50
CA SER A 142 -3.06 1.26 12.59
C SER A 142 -2.28 1.60 11.31
N ALA A 143 -1.53 0.63 10.75
CA ALA A 143 -0.80 0.80 9.50
C ALA A 143 -1.72 1.25 8.35
N HIS A 144 -2.86 0.58 8.17
CA HIS A 144 -3.84 0.94 7.15
C HIS A 144 -4.44 2.33 7.37
N LYS A 145 -4.87 2.63 8.61
CA LYS A 145 -5.42 3.94 8.95
C LYS A 145 -4.43 5.06 8.69
N ASN A 146 -3.19 4.88 9.12
CA ASN A 146 -2.15 5.89 8.96
C ASN A 146 -1.80 6.10 7.48
N CYS A 147 -1.82 5.06 6.65
CA CYS A 147 -1.70 5.23 5.19
C CYS A 147 -2.83 6.10 4.62
N LEU A 148 -4.08 5.83 5.00
CA LEU A 148 -5.24 6.61 4.54
C LEU A 148 -5.20 8.07 5.04
N SER A 149 -4.78 8.29 6.29
CA SER A 149 -4.59 9.63 6.84
C SER A 149 -3.51 10.40 6.08
N VAL A 150 -2.35 9.79 5.85
CA VAL A 150 -1.25 10.38 5.07
C VAL A 150 -1.69 10.70 3.65
N ALA A 151 -2.43 9.80 3.00
CA ALA A 151 -2.98 10.03 1.67
C ALA A 151 -3.90 11.27 1.64
N LYS A 152 -4.82 11.35 2.61
CA LYS A 152 -5.73 12.49 2.74
C LYS A 152 -5.00 13.81 2.99
N GLU A 153 -4.00 13.82 3.86
CA GLU A 153 -3.19 15.01 4.18
C GLU A 153 -2.36 15.50 2.99
N ASN A 154 -2.01 14.61 2.06
CA ASN A 154 -1.22 14.92 0.87
C ASN A 154 -2.05 15.03 -0.42
N ASN A 155 -3.37 15.14 -0.31
CA ASN A 155 -4.30 15.26 -1.45
C ASN A 155 -4.19 14.11 -2.47
N ILE A 156 -3.92 12.90 -2.00
CA ILE A 156 -3.95 11.68 -2.81
C ILE A 156 -5.40 11.27 -3.03
N GLU A 157 -5.80 11.10 -4.28
CA GLU A 157 -7.15 10.69 -4.66
C GLU A 157 -7.25 9.18 -4.90
N TYR A 158 -6.15 8.57 -5.34
CA TYR A 158 -6.08 7.17 -5.69
C TYR A 158 -4.95 6.50 -4.93
N ILE A 159 -5.29 5.47 -4.17
CA ILE A 159 -4.30 4.72 -3.39
C ILE A 159 -4.41 3.23 -3.69
N ALA A 160 -3.26 2.61 -3.93
CA ALA A 160 -3.12 1.18 -4.14
C ALA A 160 -2.33 0.54 -2.99
N PHE A 161 -2.95 -0.41 -2.29
CA PHE A 161 -2.27 -1.17 -1.25
C PHE A 161 -1.69 -2.47 -1.81
N THR A 162 -0.47 -2.81 -1.39
CA THR A 162 -0.03 -4.22 -1.33
C THR A 162 -0.65 -4.93 -0.14
N ALA A 163 -0.68 -6.26 -0.16
CA ALA A 163 -0.98 -7.07 1.03
C ALA A 163 0.11 -6.91 2.11
N ILE A 164 -0.07 -5.92 3.01
CA ILE A 164 0.85 -5.61 4.13
C ILE A 164 0.99 -6.84 5.04
N SER A 165 2.23 -7.13 5.47
CA SER A 165 2.59 -8.27 6.33
C SER A 165 2.25 -9.68 5.80
N CYS A 166 1.79 -9.83 4.55
CA CYS A 166 1.44 -11.14 3.97
C CYS A 166 2.62 -11.84 3.26
N GLY A 167 3.82 -11.26 3.32
CA GLY A 167 5.04 -11.76 2.69
C GLY A 167 6.07 -12.26 3.70
N VAL A 168 7.25 -11.64 3.72
CA VAL A 168 8.41 -12.02 4.54
C VAL A 168 8.11 -12.05 6.05
N TYR A 169 7.07 -11.33 6.50
CA TYR A 169 6.67 -11.22 7.91
C TYR A 169 5.64 -12.26 8.41
N GLY A 170 5.21 -13.19 7.55
CA GLY A 170 4.52 -14.40 7.97
C GLY A 170 2.98 -14.42 7.82
N SER A 171 2.52 -15.56 7.29
CA SER A 171 1.17 -16.15 7.31
C SER A 171 0.10 -15.63 6.32
N CYS A 172 -0.01 -16.35 5.20
CA CYS A 172 -1.13 -16.34 4.25
C CYS A 172 -2.53 -16.61 4.87
N ASN A 173 -2.64 -17.02 6.13
CA ASN A 173 -3.94 -17.33 6.74
C ASN A 173 -4.71 -16.06 7.20
N ASN A 174 -4.08 -14.88 7.17
CA ASN A 174 -4.68 -13.62 7.66
C ASN A 174 -5.01 -12.59 6.56
N CYS A 175 -4.90 -12.93 5.26
CA CYS A 175 -5.43 -12.08 4.18
C CYS A 175 -6.92 -11.72 4.36
N TYR A 176 -7.67 -12.51 5.15
CA TYR A 176 -9.04 -12.19 5.51
C TYR A 176 -9.18 -10.93 6.39
N ILE A 177 -8.20 -10.62 7.24
CA ILE A 177 -8.18 -9.39 8.05
C ILE A 177 -8.00 -8.16 7.16
N TYR A 178 -7.20 -8.28 6.10
CA TYR A 178 -6.94 -7.21 5.13
C TYR A 178 -8.25 -6.69 4.50
N CYS A 179 -9.08 -7.58 3.94
CA CYS A 179 -10.36 -7.17 3.36
C CYS A 179 -11.38 -6.69 4.41
N GLN A 180 -11.41 -7.28 5.61
CA GLN A 180 -12.36 -6.86 6.65
C GLN A 180 -12.07 -5.46 7.22
N GLU A 181 -10.80 -5.12 7.43
CA GLU A 181 -10.45 -3.80 7.96
C GLU A 181 -10.68 -2.72 6.91
N LEU A 182 -10.42 -2.96 5.62
CA LEU A 182 -10.72 -2.00 4.55
C LEU A 182 -12.22 -1.71 4.39
N CYS A 183 -13.08 -2.73 4.53
CA CYS A 183 -14.53 -2.57 4.41
C CYS A 183 -15.19 -1.90 5.63
N ARG A 184 -14.58 -1.98 6.82
CA ARG A 184 -15.16 -1.45 8.07
C ARG A 184 -15.06 0.08 8.24
N TRP A 185 -14.31 0.76 7.39
CA TRP A 185 -14.01 2.20 7.53
C TRP A 185 -14.84 3.10 6.59
N HIS A 186 -16.15 2.80 6.48
CA HIS A 186 -17.15 3.64 5.82
C HIS A 186 -18.30 3.97 6.76
#